data_AF-A0A7M4A7Y3-F1
#
_entry.id   AF-A0A7M4A7Y3-F1
#
_cell.length_a   1.000
_cell.length_b   1.000
_cell.length_c   1.000
_cell.angle_alpha   90.00
_cell.angle_beta   90.00
_cell.angle_gamma   90.00
#
_symmetry.space_group_name_H-M   'P 1'
#
loop_
_entity.id
_entity.type
_entity.pdbx_description
1 polymer ?
#
loop_
_entity_poly.entity_id
_entity_poly.type
_entity_poly.pdbx_seq_one_letter_code
_entity_poly.pdbx_strand_id
1 'polypeptide(L)'
;VDKNDLENNSKNRNVSRRRRGSRRGGRQAKSGFDLLPPQQVINSDETAAFKLAVLIAQKHKMNTWESSFDDQMNLLRVECSQGVHPVWSRLAREAPLFAELERFEIKEEENILIDSKEWINASNIDPKNNSSLLKWLEMDMPFKLTPAQEISLGKIRKDLAGKPRPSSWPQIMKGKLRGLQEEAALLESILLLSANSDDAINVLESIQDNGKLIKVVEKQMNLNIIRRNENGALVESLTQEGDDELALTIRVESWKRIDDIDQQLSIELLEKGKILLEQHDEKIPSSLLWRISKILFEKEEYDEAITSIEDLSLNNSEEVIFAIKLVSKIYSQKLENSIIDTMKVS
;
A
#
# COMPACT_ATOMS: atom_id res chain seq x y z
N VAL A 1 15.82 -29.28 70.26
CA VAL A 1 14.65 -29.60 69.41
C VAL A 1 13.67 -28.47 69.65
N ASP A 2 13.40 -27.49 68.79
CA ASP A 2 13.70 -27.17 67.37
C ASP A 2 13.88 -25.63 67.27
N LYS A 3 14.88 -25.07 66.56
CA LYS A 3 15.01 -24.78 65.10
C LYS A 3 14.02 -23.72 64.56
N ASN A 4 14.60 -22.65 63.99
CA ASN A 4 14.03 -21.48 63.28
C ASN A 4 13.72 -20.30 64.24
N ASP A 5 14.42 -19.17 64.21
CA ASP A 5 14.71 -18.33 63.04
C ASP A 5 16.11 -17.72 63.04
N LEU A 6 16.67 -17.70 61.83
CA LEU A 6 18.04 -17.39 61.47
C LEU A 6 18.36 -15.89 61.52
N GLU A 7 19.50 -15.59 62.14
CA GLU A 7 20.42 -14.53 61.77
C GLU A 7 20.62 -14.45 60.24
N ASN A 8 20.57 -13.27 59.63
CA ASN A 8 21.79 -12.61 59.15
C ASN A 8 21.58 -11.35 58.30
N ASN A 9 22.48 -10.40 58.57
CA ASN A 9 23.17 -9.50 57.65
C ASN A 9 22.43 -8.36 56.92
N SER A 10 22.52 -7.20 57.57
CA SER A 10 23.46 -6.13 57.18
C SER A 10 23.80 -5.94 55.68
N LYS A 11 23.45 -4.73 55.19
CA LYS A 11 24.22 -3.88 54.26
C LYS A 11 24.67 -4.52 52.93
N ASN A 12 23.85 -4.36 51.88
CA ASN A 12 24.30 -3.85 50.56
C ASN A 12 23.11 -3.73 49.58
N ARG A 13 22.48 -2.56 49.52
CA ARG A 13 21.62 -2.21 48.37
C ARG A 13 22.46 -1.44 47.36
N ASN A 14 23.07 -2.20 46.45
CA ASN A 14 23.66 -1.69 45.21
C ASN A 14 22.56 -1.10 44.32
N VAL A 15 22.26 0.17 44.51
CA VAL A 15 21.52 0.98 43.52
C VAL A 15 22.46 1.22 42.35
N SER A 16 22.38 0.38 41.33
CA SER A 16 23.07 0.62 40.06
C SER A 16 22.47 1.87 39.41
N ARG A 17 23.02 3.04 39.72
CA ARG A 17 22.85 4.25 38.92
C ARG A 17 23.48 3.98 37.56
N ARG A 18 22.68 3.47 36.62
CA ARG A 18 23.04 3.46 35.20
C ARG A 18 23.33 4.92 34.83
N ARG A 19 24.62 5.24 34.72
CA ARG A 19 25.12 6.47 34.13
C ARG A 19 24.50 6.53 32.74
N ARG A 20 23.47 7.38 32.60
CA ARG A 20 22.95 7.80 31.31
C ARG A 20 24.11 8.52 30.64
N GLY A 21 24.85 7.76 29.84
CA GLY A 21 25.91 8.26 29.00
C GLY A 21 25.33 9.39 28.17
N SER A 22 25.78 10.59 28.49
CA SER A 22 25.62 11.78 27.67
C SER A 22 26.04 11.41 26.25
N ARG A 23 25.07 11.16 25.36
CA ARG A 23 25.27 11.13 23.91
C ARG A 23 25.43 12.58 23.39
N ARG A 24 26.25 13.37 24.07
CA ARG A 24 26.97 14.51 23.49
C ARG A 24 28.42 14.06 23.28
N GLY A 25 28.58 12.98 22.52
CA GLY A 25 29.81 12.73 21.78
C GLY A 25 29.76 13.66 20.58
N GLY A 26 30.78 14.49 20.44
CA GLY A 26 30.82 15.62 19.54
C GLY A 26 30.32 15.30 18.14
N ARG A 27 29.69 16.31 17.52
CA ARG A 27 29.83 16.48 16.08
C ARG A 27 31.34 16.47 15.84
N GLN A 28 31.90 15.31 15.49
CA GLN A 28 33.08 15.34 14.65
C GLN A 28 32.70 16.28 13.53
N ALA A 29 33.50 17.34 13.34
CA ALA A 29 33.47 18.06 12.09
C ALA A 29 33.44 16.98 11.03
N LYS A 30 32.33 16.87 10.29
CA LYS A 30 32.30 15.99 9.13
C LYS A 30 33.55 16.41 8.35
N SER A 31 34.47 15.47 8.17
CA SER A 31 35.53 15.61 7.17
C SER A 31 34.88 16.28 5.97
N GLY A 32 35.39 17.45 5.57
CA GLY A 32 34.81 18.18 4.44
C GLY A 32 34.62 17.20 3.29
N PHE A 33 33.47 17.27 2.60
CA PHE A 33 33.10 16.38 1.51
C PHE A 33 34.33 15.84 0.78
N ASP A 34 34.61 14.54 0.94
CA ASP A 34 35.68 13.89 0.20
C ASP A 34 35.20 13.75 -1.24
N LEU A 35 35.55 14.75 -2.04
CA LEU A 35 35.29 14.79 -3.47
C LEU A 35 35.93 13.56 -4.12
N LEU A 36 35.18 12.91 -5.02
CA LEU A 36 35.67 11.79 -5.81
C LEU A 36 36.93 12.20 -6.61
N PRO A 37 37.98 11.34 -6.67
CA PRO A 37 39.17 11.59 -7.48
C PRO A 37 38.81 11.92 -8.94
N PRO A 38 39.55 12.83 -9.61
CA PRO A 38 39.25 13.26 -10.98
C PRO A 38 38.93 12.11 -11.94
N GLN A 39 39.81 11.11 -12.03
CA GLN A 39 39.63 9.96 -12.94
C GLN A 39 38.35 9.16 -12.66
N GLN A 40 37.91 9.04 -11.40
CA GLN A 40 36.68 8.33 -11.06
C GLN A 40 35.44 9.12 -11.50
N VAL A 41 35.49 10.45 -11.42
CA VAL A 41 34.42 11.34 -11.86
C VAL A 41 34.29 11.33 -13.37
N ILE A 42 35.42 11.36 -14.08
CA ILE A 42 35.45 11.35 -15.54
C ILE A 42 34.77 10.09 -16.09
N ASN A 43 35.07 8.94 -15.48
CA ASN A 43 34.57 7.63 -15.87
C ASN A 43 33.18 7.29 -15.32
N SER A 44 32.53 8.17 -14.55
CA SER A 44 31.19 7.88 -14.00
C SER A 44 30.09 8.06 -15.05
N ASP A 45 28.88 7.57 -14.76
CA ASP A 45 27.69 7.76 -15.61
C ASP A 45 26.94 9.06 -15.28
N GLU A 46 27.57 9.99 -14.56
CA GLU A 46 26.96 11.23 -14.11
C GLU A 46 26.86 12.28 -15.22
N THR A 47 25.98 13.27 -15.03
CA THR A 47 25.80 14.38 -15.99
C THR A 47 27.10 15.16 -16.22
N ALA A 48 27.30 15.68 -17.43
CA ALA A 48 28.47 16.49 -17.77
C ALA A 48 28.67 17.68 -16.82
N ALA A 49 27.58 18.34 -16.43
CA ALA A 49 27.58 19.45 -15.48
C ALA A 49 28.01 19.02 -14.06
N PHE A 50 27.58 17.84 -13.61
CA PHE A 50 28.06 17.27 -12.34
C PHE A 50 29.56 16.99 -12.39
N LYS A 51 30.02 16.31 -13.45
CA LYS A 51 31.44 15.99 -13.63
C LYS A 51 32.30 17.25 -13.65
N LEU A 52 31.85 18.26 -14.40
CA LEU A 52 32.53 19.56 -14.49
C LEU A 52 32.57 20.26 -13.12
N ALA A 53 31.48 20.28 -12.37
CA ALA A 53 31.43 20.88 -11.03
C ALA A 53 32.42 20.20 -10.07
N VAL A 54 32.47 18.87 -10.05
CA VAL A 54 33.40 18.14 -9.18
C VAL A 54 34.85 18.39 -9.60
N LEU A 55 35.16 18.44 -10.91
CA LEU A 55 36.50 18.75 -11.40
C LEU A 55 36.93 20.19 -11.07
N ILE A 56 36.04 21.19 -11.18
CA ILE A 56 36.31 22.56 -10.73
C ILE A 56 36.67 22.58 -9.25
N ALA A 57 35.90 21.88 -8.41
CA ALA A 57 36.16 21.81 -6.98
C ALA A 57 37.49 21.09 -6.66
N GLN A 58 37.83 20.03 -7.40
CA GLN A 58 39.10 19.32 -7.24
C GLN A 58 40.30 20.17 -7.67
N LYS A 59 40.19 20.89 -8.79
CA LYS A 59 41.24 21.80 -9.26
C LYS A 59 41.60 22.87 -8.25
N HIS A 60 40.61 23.37 -7.51
CA HIS A 60 40.81 24.33 -6.42
C HIS A 60 41.36 23.71 -5.13
N LYS A 61 41.17 22.41 -4.91
CA LYS A 61 41.60 21.68 -3.69
C LYS A 61 42.99 21.05 -3.83
N MET A 62 43.35 20.58 -5.03
CA MET A 62 44.59 19.84 -5.28
C MET A 62 45.77 20.77 -5.57
N ASN A 63 46.93 20.47 -4.99
CA ASN A 63 48.18 21.21 -5.25
C ASN A 63 48.86 20.80 -6.56
N THR A 64 48.57 19.59 -7.05
CA THR A 64 49.11 19.02 -8.28
C THR A 64 47.96 18.74 -9.23
N TRP A 65 47.97 19.37 -10.40
CA TRP A 65 46.94 19.25 -11.43
C TRP A 65 47.57 18.83 -12.76
N GLU A 66 47.02 17.80 -13.39
CA GLU A 66 47.49 17.29 -14.69
C GLU A 66 46.77 18.02 -15.83
N SER A 67 47.52 18.40 -16.88
CA SER A 67 46.95 19.12 -18.03
C SER A 67 45.91 18.31 -18.80
N SER A 68 46.01 16.97 -18.79
CA SER A 68 45.01 16.07 -19.38
C SER A 68 43.62 16.22 -18.77
N PHE A 69 43.52 16.65 -17.50
CA PHE A 69 42.22 16.93 -16.89
C PHE A 69 41.63 18.24 -17.39
N ASP A 70 42.45 19.22 -17.79
CA ASP A 70 41.96 20.45 -18.41
C ASP A 70 41.33 20.18 -19.78
N ASP A 71 41.92 19.27 -20.56
CA ASP A 71 41.36 18.84 -21.84
C ASP A 71 39.98 18.19 -21.66
N GLN A 72 39.84 17.35 -20.64
CA GLN A 72 38.56 16.71 -20.33
C GLN A 72 37.53 17.68 -19.77
N MET A 73 37.94 18.66 -18.94
CA MET A 73 37.06 19.75 -18.54
C MET A 73 36.58 20.55 -19.75
N ASN A 74 37.42 20.78 -20.75
CA ASN A 74 37.01 21.48 -21.98
C ASN A 74 35.98 20.67 -22.79
N LEU A 75 36.14 19.35 -22.89
CA LEU A 75 35.14 18.49 -23.50
C LEU A 75 33.80 18.57 -22.75
N LEU A 76 33.83 18.52 -21.41
CA LEU A 76 32.63 18.65 -20.58
C LEU A 76 31.97 20.02 -20.72
N ARG A 77 32.73 21.12 -20.90
CA ARG A 77 32.17 22.45 -21.19
C ARG A 77 31.43 22.48 -22.52
N VAL A 78 31.97 21.83 -23.55
CA VAL A 78 31.30 21.71 -24.86
C VAL A 78 30.00 20.90 -24.71
N GLU A 79 30.01 19.82 -23.94
CA GLU A 79 28.80 19.04 -23.67
C GLU A 79 27.77 19.85 -22.85
N CYS A 80 28.21 20.58 -21.82
CA CYS A 80 27.35 21.48 -21.04
C CYS A 80 26.76 22.63 -21.88
N SER A 81 27.40 23.03 -22.98
CA SER A 81 26.86 24.05 -23.89
C SER A 81 25.57 23.62 -24.60
N GLN A 82 25.27 22.31 -24.63
CA GLN A 82 24.00 21.78 -25.13
C GLN A 82 22.84 21.95 -24.14
N GLY A 83 23.13 22.50 -22.96
CA GLY A 83 22.18 22.84 -21.92
C GLY A 83 22.40 22.06 -20.62
N VAL A 84 22.22 22.74 -19.49
CA VAL A 84 22.39 22.18 -18.15
C VAL A 84 21.12 22.32 -17.33
N HIS A 85 20.95 21.43 -16.35
CA HIS A 85 19.81 21.47 -15.44
C HIS A 85 19.79 22.78 -14.61
N PRO A 86 18.63 23.40 -14.33
CA PRO A 86 18.52 24.68 -13.62
C PRO A 86 19.22 24.74 -12.25
N VAL A 87 19.38 23.58 -11.58
CA VAL A 87 20.12 23.46 -10.30
C VAL A 87 21.54 24.00 -10.41
N TRP A 88 22.21 23.83 -11.55
CA TRP A 88 23.59 24.30 -11.74
C TRP A 88 23.69 25.82 -11.83
N SER A 89 22.71 26.48 -12.45
CA SER A 89 22.61 27.94 -12.45
C SER A 89 22.38 28.48 -11.02
N ARG A 90 21.53 27.83 -10.22
CA ARG A 90 21.34 28.19 -8.81
C ARG A 90 22.62 28.00 -8.00
N LEU A 91 23.32 26.89 -8.19
CA LEU A 91 24.59 26.61 -7.52
C LEU A 91 25.64 27.68 -7.85
N ALA A 92 25.75 28.07 -9.12
CA ALA A 92 26.70 29.09 -9.58
C ALA A 92 26.47 30.46 -8.91
N ARG A 93 25.21 30.83 -8.65
CA ARG A 93 24.85 32.08 -7.95
C ARG A 93 25.18 32.05 -6.47
N GLU A 94 24.97 30.92 -5.82
CA GLU A 94 25.20 30.75 -4.38
C GLU A 94 26.68 30.50 -4.04
N ALA A 95 27.45 29.95 -4.98
CA ALA A 95 28.84 29.57 -4.79
C ALA A 95 29.73 30.10 -5.95
N PRO A 96 30.52 31.17 -5.73
CA PRO A 96 31.35 31.78 -6.76
C PRO A 96 32.35 30.82 -7.43
N LEU A 97 32.75 29.76 -6.73
CA LEU A 97 33.58 28.68 -7.25
C LEU A 97 33.00 28.05 -8.53
N PHE A 98 31.67 28.00 -8.64
CA PHE A 98 30.95 27.39 -9.75
C PHE A 98 30.33 28.42 -10.70
N ALA A 99 30.76 29.68 -10.65
CA ALA A 99 30.20 30.76 -11.47
C ALA A 99 30.22 30.47 -12.98
N GLU A 100 31.15 29.63 -13.45
CA GLU A 100 31.19 29.18 -14.84
C GLU A 100 29.91 28.44 -15.26
N LEU A 101 29.25 27.71 -14.35
CA LEU A 101 28.05 26.94 -14.67
C LEU A 101 26.83 27.81 -15.01
N GLU A 102 26.84 29.10 -14.65
CA GLU A 102 25.76 30.04 -15.02
C GLU A 102 25.80 30.41 -16.51
N ARG A 103 26.94 30.18 -17.19
CA ARG A 103 27.12 30.54 -18.61
C ARG A 103 26.43 29.58 -19.57
N PHE A 104 26.06 28.39 -19.10
CA PHE A 104 25.42 27.38 -19.93
C PHE A 104 23.92 27.64 -20.04
N GLU A 105 23.35 27.35 -21.20
CA GLU A 105 21.91 27.44 -21.41
C GLU A 105 21.17 26.50 -20.46
N ILE A 106 20.00 26.92 -19.96
CA ILE A 106 19.20 26.08 -19.08
C ILE A 106 18.32 25.19 -19.94
N LYS A 107 18.54 23.88 -19.87
CA LYS A 107 17.61 22.89 -20.45
C LYS A 107 16.63 22.49 -19.36
N GLU A 108 15.42 23.03 -19.42
CA GLU A 108 14.31 22.46 -18.67
C GLU A 108 14.05 21.07 -19.25
N GLU A 109 14.10 20.04 -18.41
CA GLU A 109 13.77 18.70 -18.87
C GLU A 109 12.33 18.71 -19.40
N GLU A 110 12.17 18.39 -20.68
CA GLU A 110 10.86 18.11 -21.25
C GLU A 110 10.15 17.13 -20.32
N ASN A 111 8.93 17.48 -19.90
CA ASN A 111 8.08 16.53 -19.21
C ASN A 111 7.81 15.41 -20.21
N ILE A 112 8.51 14.28 -20.05
CA ILE A 112 8.24 13.06 -20.78
C ILE A 112 6.77 12.76 -20.50
N LEU A 113 5.92 12.95 -21.51
CA LEU A 113 4.51 12.59 -21.47
C LEU A 113 4.45 11.07 -21.52
N ILE A 114 4.72 10.42 -20.39
CA ILE A 114 4.46 9.00 -20.20
C ILE A 114 2.94 8.84 -20.25
N ASP A 115 2.44 7.93 -21.09
CA ASP A 115 1.01 7.62 -21.14
C ASP A 115 0.57 7.05 -19.79
N SER A 116 -0.24 7.82 -19.05
CA SER A 116 -0.66 7.45 -17.70
C SER A 116 -1.61 6.24 -17.66
N LYS A 117 -2.15 5.80 -18.80
CA LYS A 117 -3.14 4.71 -18.87
C LYS A 117 -2.66 3.41 -18.25
N GLU A 118 -1.43 2.97 -18.55
CA GLU A 118 -0.91 1.69 -18.04
C GLU A 118 -0.75 1.74 -16.52
N TRP A 119 -0.17 2.82 -16.00
CA TRP A 119 0.01 3.03 -14.57
C TRP A 119 -1.31 3.17 -13.80
N ILE A 120 -2.30 3.86 -14.38
CA ILE A 120 -3.66 3.98 -13.83
C ILE A 120 -4.36 2.61 -13.84
N ASN A 121 -4.29 1.85 -14.94
CA ASN A 121 -4.88 0.52 -15.00
C ASN A 121 -4.27 -0.42 -13.97
N ALA A 122 -2.95 -0.37 -13.79
CA ALA A 122 -2.22 -1.14 -12.78
C ALA A 122 -2.52 -0.73 -11.33
N SER A 123 -3.19 0.41 -11.11
CA SER A 123 -3.62 0.85 -9.77
C SER A 123 -4.93 0.20 -9.29
N ASN A 124 -5.56 -0.64 -10.12
CA ASN A 124 -6.70 -1.48 -9.73
C ASN A 124 -6.24 -2.68 -8.87
N ILE A 125 -5.65 -2.36 -7.72
CA ILE A 125 -5.13 -3.31 -6.72
C ILE A 125 -5.87 -3.14 -5.40
N ASP A 126 -5.81 -4.17 -4.55
CA ASP A 126 -6.20 -4.03 -3.16
C ASP A 126 -5.12 -3.22 -2.41
N PRO A 127 -5.44 -2.07 -1.79
CA PRO A 127 -4.48 -1.31 -0.99
C PRO A 127 -3.88 -2.09 0.20
N LYS A 128 -4.54 -3.16 0.67
CA LYS A 128 -4.02 -4.04 1.73
C LYS A 128 -3.13 -5.17 1.20
N ASN A 129 -3.07 -5.37 -0.11
CA ASN A 129 -2.15 -6.32 -0.73
C ASN A 129 -0.78 -5.67 -0.95
N ASN A 130 0.12 -5.90 0.01
CA ASN A 130 1.48 -5.34 -0.02
C ASN A 130 2.28 -5.74 -1.27
N SER A 131 2.04 -6.93 -1.83
CA SER A 131 2.81 -7.43 -2.98
C SER A 131 2.43 -6.69 -4.26
N SER A 132 1.14 -6.50 -4.50
CA SER A 132 0.62 -5.75 -5.64
C SER A 132 0.92 -4.27 -5.52
N LEU A 133 0.81 -3.70 -4.31
CA LEU A 133 1.19 -2.33 -4.05
C LEU A 133 2.68 -2.07 -4.32
N LEU A 134 3.57 -2.96 -3.87
CA LEU A 134 5.00 -2.81 -4.15
C LEU A 134 5.28 -2.84 -5.65
N LYS A 135 4.72 -3.81 -6.39
CA LYS A 135 4.86 -3.91 -7.85
C LYS A 135 4.41 -2.63 -8.55
N TRP A 136 3.25 -2.09 -8.17
CA TRP A 136 2.74 -0.84 -8.74
C TRP A 136 3.64 0.36 -8.43
N LEU A 137 4.19 0.43 -7.21
CA LEU A 137 5.13 1.48 -6.84
C LEU A 137 6.49 1.37 -7.54
N GLU A 138 6.86 0.21 -8.10
CA GLU A 138 8.09 0.00 -8.87
C GLU A 138 7.94 0.37 -10.35
N MET A 139 6.71 0.59 -10.83
CA MET A 139 6.46 1.08 -12.19
C MET A 139 6.95 2.53 -12.38
N ASP A 140 7.24 2.88 -13.63
CA ASP A 140 7.54 4.26 -14.01
C ASP A 140 6.30 5.14 -13.79
N MET A 141 6.47 6.20 -12.99
CA MET A 141 5.36 7.09 -12.65
C MET A 141 5.12 8.10 -13.78
N PRO A 142 3.86 8.39 -14.14
CA PRO A 142 3.53 9.35 -15.20
C PRO A 142 3.70 10.82 -14.78
N PHE A 143 4.31 11.07 -13.62
CA PHE A 143 4.56 12.38 -13.05
C PHE A 143 5.92 12.41 -12.35
N LYS A 144 6.54 13.59 -12.31
CA LYS A 144 7.81 13.78 -11.62
C LYS A 144 7.58 14.00 -10.13
N LEU A 145 8.33 13.27 -9.32
CA LEU A 145 8.43 13.51 -7.88
C LEU A 145 9.62 14.43 -7.59
N THR A 146 9.47 15.29 -6.58
CA THR A 146 10.61 16.01 -6.03
C THR A 146 11.55 15.04 -5.31
N PRO A 147 12.86 15.34 -5.17
CA PRO A 147 13.79 14.47 -4.45
C PRO A 147 13.33 14.14 -3.01
N ALA A 148 12.65 15.09 -2.36
CA ALA A 148 12.12 14.87 -1.02
C ALA A 148 10.92 13.90 -1.00
N GLN A 149 10.10 13.91 -2.05
CA GLN A 149 9.02 12.94 -2.25
C GLN A 149 9.56 11.56 -2.58
N GLU A 150 10.56 11.46 -3.46
CA GLU A 150 11.21 10.19 -3.80
C GLU A 150 11.84 9.53 -2.56
N ILE A 151 12.50 10.30 -1.70
CA ILE A 151 13.05 9.78 -0.44
C ILE A 151 11.92 9.26 0.46
N SER A 152 10.80 9.97 0.57
CA SER A 152 9.65 9.52 1.36
C SER A 152 9.03 8.25 0.77
N LEU A 153 8.86 8.19 -0.55
CA LEU A 153 8.33 7.02 -1.24
C LEU A 153 9.27 5.82 -1.14
N GLY A 154 10.58 6.04 -1.24
CA GLY A 154 11.61 5.00 -1.05
C GLY A 154 11.60 4.40 0.34
N LYS A 155 11.23 5.16 1.39
CA LYS A 155 11.01 4.61 2.73
C LYS A 155 9.81 3.67 2.76
N ILE A 156 8.73 4.01 2.06
CA ILE A 156 7.52 3.18 1.95
C ILE A 156 7.84 1.90 1.17
N ARG A 157 8.50 1.99 0.00
CA ARG A 157 8.96 0.82 -0.77
C ARG A 157 9.82 -0.12 0.07
N LYS A 158 10.76 0.43 0.86
CA LYS A 158 11.61 -0.36 1.76
C LYS A 158 10.81 -1.03 2.90
N ASP A 159 9.80 -0.35 3.43
CA ASP A 159 8.92 -0.91 4.46
C ASP A 159 8.06 -2.04 3.88
N LEU A 160 7.56 -1.87 2.65
CA LEU A 160 6.82 -2.87 1.86
C LEU A 160 7.63 -4.13 1.58
N ALA A 161 8.91 -3.99 1.19
CA ALA A 161 9.80 -5.12 0.94
C ALA A 161 10.18 -5.91 2.22
N GLY A 162 9.92 -5.35 3.40
CA GLY A 162 10.28 -5.93 4.69
C GLY A 162 9.07 -6.45 5.47
N LYS A 163 8.81 -5.83 6.63
CA LYS A 163 7.62 -6.07 7.44
C LYS A 163 6.76 -4.80 7.39
N PRO A 164 5.78 -4.72 6.48
CA PRO A 164 5.05 -3.49 6.21
C PRO A 164 4.30 -3.01 7.46
N ARG A 165 4.33 -1.70 7.70
CA ARG A 165 3.58 -1.03 8.76
C ARG A 165 2.83 0.17 8.17
N PRO A 166 1.76 -0.08 7.40
CA PRO A 166 1.02 0.98 6.71
C PRO A 166 0.52 2.10 7.62
N SER A 167 0.14 1.77 8.86
CA SER A 167 -0.29 2.76 9.86
C SER A 167 0.76 3.85 10.18
N SER A 168 2.04 3.61 9.87
CA SER A 168 3.12 4.60 10.04
C SER A 168 3.33 5.52 8.82
N TRP A 169 2.77 5.15 7.66
CA TRP A 169 3.00 5.86 6.40
C TRP A 169 2.46 7.28 6.38
N PRO A 170 1.31 7.63 7.00
CA PRO A 170 0.85 9.03 7.07
C PRO A 170 1.93 9.98 7.64
N GLN A 171 2.73 9.50 8.59
CA GLN A 171 3.83 10.28 9.15
C GLN A 171 5.04 10.40 8.21
N ILE A 172 5.30 9.37 7.39
CA ILE A 172 6.33 9.41 6.34
C ILE A 172 5.91 10.36 5.21
N MET A 173 4.61 10.40 4.90
CA MET A 173 4.01 11.22 3.85
C MET A 173 3.92 12.70 4.25
N LYS A 174 3.85 13.02 5.55
CA LYS A 174 3.62 14.38 6.06
C LYS A 174 4.51 15.44 5.41
N GLY A 175 3.86 16.39 4.71
CA GLY A 175 4.52 17.51 4.04
C GLY A 175 5.37 17.14 2.81
N LYS A 176 5.25 15.90 2.31
CA LYS A 176 5.97 15.39 1.14
C LYS A 176 5.03 14.77 0.13
N LEU A 177 4.33 13.71 0.53
CA LEU A 177 3.36 12.97 -0.28
C LEU A 177 1.93 13.29 0.19
N ARG A 178 1.65 14.57 0.44
CA ARG A 178 0.32 15.05 0.86
C ARG A 178 -0.08 16.26 0.01
N GLY A 179 -1.36 16.37 -0.32
CA GLY A 179 -1.90 17.44 -1.16
C GLY A 179 -1.46 17.34 -2.62
N LEU A 180 -1.20 16.12 -3.09
CA LEU A 180 -0.86 15.85 -4.49
C LEU A 180 -2.08 16.08 -5.40
N GLN A 181 -1.85 16.24 -6.69
CA GLN A 181 -2.88 16.52 -7.70
C GLN A 181 -2.83 15.47 -8.81
N GLU A 182 -3.94 15.31 -9.54
CA GLU A 182 -4.04 14.41 -10.70
C GLU A 182 -3.60 12.97 -10.38
N GLU A 183 -2.83 12.31 -11.25
CA GLU A 183 -2.32 10.95 -11.02
C GLU A 183 -1.50 10.81 -9.74
N ALA A 184 -0.84 11.88 -9.27
CA ALA A 184 -0.09 11.85 -8.02
C ALA A 184 -1.01 11.82 -6.78
N ALA A 185 -2.23 12.35 -6.88
CA ALA A 185 -3.23 12.23 -5.82
C ALA A 185 -3.76 10.79 -5.70
N LEU A 186 -3.81 10.03 -6.80
CA LEU A 186 -4.13 8.59 -6.78
C LEU A 186 -3.07 7.81 -5.99
N LEU A 187 -1.79 8.16 -6.14
CA LEU A 187 -0.71 7.62 -5.30
C LEU A 187 -0.94 7.94 -3.82
N GLU A 188 -1.25 9.20 -3.50
CA GLU A 188 -1.54 9.59 -2.12
C GLU A 188 -2.72 8.82 -1.53
N SER A 189 -3.84 8.71 -2.25
CA SER A 189 -5.05 8.05 -1.75
C SER A 189 -4.83 6.56 -1.49
N ILE A 190 -4.19 5.83 -2.41
CA ILE A 190 -3.94 4.40 -2.24
C ILE A 190 -3.02 4.14 -1.04
N LEU A 191 -2.00 4.97 -0.83
CA LEU A 191 -1.13 4.87 0.35
C LEU A 191 -1.89 5.15 1.66
N LEU A 192 -2.83 6.11 1.65
CA LEU A 192 -3.69 6.40 2.80
C LEU A 192 -4.71 5.27 3.07
N LEU A 193 -5.29 4.68 2.03
CA LEU A 193 -6.18 3.51 2.14
C LEU A 193 -5.45 2.32 2.76
N SER A 194 -4.21 2.08 2.31
CA SER A 194 -3.33 1.04 2.88
C SER A 194 -3.12 1.24 4.38
N ALA A 195 -3.00 2.51 4.80
CA ALA A 195 -2.85 2.92 6.19
C ALA A 195 -4.16 2.96 7.00
N ASN A 196 -5.30 2.66 6.37
CA ASN A 196 -6.65 2.83 6.93
C ASN A 196 -6.89 4.27 7.45
N SER A 197 -6.38 5.27 6.74
CA SER A 197 -6.52 6.68 7.11
C SER A 197 -7.82 7.28 6.58
N ASP A 198 -8.54 8.02 7.42
CA ASP A 198 -9.78 8.71 7.04
C ASP A 198 -9.56 9.79 5.97
N ASP A 199 -8.34 10.33 5.88
CA ASP A 199 -7.97 11.32 4.88
C ASP A 199 -8.04 10.77 3.44
N ALA A 200 -8.02 9.45 3.25
CA ALA A 200 -7.98 8.82 1.93
C ALA A 200 -9.19 9.22 1.06
N ILE A 201 -10.38 9.30 1.67
CA ILE A 201 -11.62 9.62 0.95
C ILE A 201 -11.59 11.07 0.46
N ASN A 202 -11.12 12.01 1.27
CA ASN A 202 -10.98 13.41 0.86
C ASN A 202 -10.04 13.56 -0.36
N VAL A 203 -9.02 12.72 -0.46
CA VAL A 203 -8.10 12.72 -1.61
C VAL A 203 -8.72 12.03 -2.83
N LEU A 204 -9.53 10.99 -2.65
CA LEU A 204 -10.27 10.36 -3.75
C LEU A 204 -11.34 11.30 -4.32
N GLU A 205 -12.09 11.98 -3.46
CA GLU A 205 -13.10 12.98 -3.84
C GLU A 205 -12.49 14.13 -4.64
N SER A 206 -11.26 14.55 -4.34
CA SER A 206 -10.60 15.63 -5.08
C SER A 206 -10.22 15.28 -6.52
N ILE A 207 -10.19 13.99 -6.87
CA ILE A 207 -9.86 13.48 -8.22
C ILE A 207 -10.99 12.70 -8.89
N GLN A 208 -12.17 12.63 -8.28
CA GLN A 208 -13.31 11.87 -8.81
C GLN A 208 -13.77 12.37 -10.18
N ASP A 209 -13.67 13.68 -10.43
CA ASP A 209 -14.09 14.32 -11.68
C ASP A 209 -13.03 14.20 -12.80
N ASN A 210 -11.87 13.60 -12.51
CA ASN A 210 -10.87 13.34 -13.53
C ASN A 210 -11.30 12.12 -14.38
N GLY A 211 -11.68 12.38 -15.63
CA GLY A 211 -12.21 11.36 -16.54
C GLY A 211 -11.29 10.15 -16.81
N LYS A 212 -9.97 10.25 -16.57
CA LYS A 212 -9.06 9.10 -16.66
C LYS A 212 -9.06 8.25 -15.39
N LEU A 213 -9.33 8.85 -14.23
CA LEU A 213 -9.21 8.24 -12.91
C LEU A 213 -10.54 7.76 -12.35
N ILE A 214 -11.67 8.31 -12.83
CA ILE A 214 -13.02 8.08 -12.30
C ILE A 214 -13.30 6.61 -11.98
N LYS A 215 -13.03 5.68 -12.91
CA LYS A 215 -13.31 4.25 -12.72
C LYS A 215 -12.52 3.63 -11.56
N VAL A 216 -11.23 3.95 -11.42
CA VAL A 216 -10.43 3.39 -10.33
C VAL A 216 -10.76 4.08 -9.01
N VAL A 217 -11.07 5.38 -9.05
CA VAL A 217 -11.49 6.15 -7.87
C VAL A 217 -12.79 5.58 -7.30
N GLU A 218 -13.82 5.38 -8.15
CA GLU A 218 -15.10 4.79 -7.75
C GLU A 218 -14.91 3.40 -7.12
N LYS A 219 -14.10 2.54 -7.75
CA LYS A 219 -13.80 1.21 -7.19
C LYS A 219 -13.07 1.28 -5.83
N GLN A 220 -12.07 2.15 -5.70
CA GLN A 220 -11.34 2.32 -4.44
C GLN A 220 -12.24 2.88 -3.32
N MET A 221 -13.12 3.82 -3.64
CA MET A 221 -14.13 4.34 -2.72
C MET A 221 -15.11 3.24 -2.30
N ASN A 222 -15.62 2.46 -3.26
CA ASN A 222 -16.53 1.36 -2.98
C ASN A 222 -15.90 0.30 -2.05
N LEU A 223 -14.67 -0.14 -2.36
CA LEU A 223 -13.94 -1.07 -1.49
C LEU A 223 -13.75 -0.52 -0.07
N ASN A 224 -13.46 0.78 0.06
CA ASN A 224 -13.31 1.41 1.37
C ASN A 224 -14.64 1.43 2.16
N ILE A 225 -15.76 1.78 1.53
CA ILE A 225 -17.10 1.74 2.12
C ILE A 225 -17.43 0.32 2.62
N ILE A 226 -17.18 -0.69 1.78
CA ILE A 226 -17.40 -2.11 2.13
C ILE A 226 -16.58 -2.48 3.36
N ARG A 227 -15.32 -2.07 3.46
CA ARG A 227 -14.44 -2.42 4.57
C ARG A 227 -14.74 -1.67 5.87
N ARG A 228 -15.31 -0.47 5.76
CA ARG A 228 -15.66 0.37 6.92
C ARG A 228 -17.05 0.06 7.49
N ASN A 229 -17.77 -0.87 6.88
CA ASN A 229 -19.16 -1.14 7.23
C ASN A 229 -20.04 0.12 7.13
N GLU A 230 -19.75 0.95 6.13
CA GLU A 230 -20.56 2.13 5.82
C GLU A 230 -21.69 1.73 4.87
N ASN A 231 -22.81 2.45 4.92
CA ASN A 231 -23.96 2.21 4.06
C ASN A 231 -23.56 2.45 2.60
N GLY A 232 -23.50 1.39 1.80
CA GLY A 232 -23.17 1.43 0.38
C GLY A 232 -24.05 0.51 -0.45
N ALA A 233 -23.96 0.61 -1.77
CA ALA A 233 -24.66 -0.27 -2.71
C ALA A 233 -24.01 -1.67 -2.75
N LEU A 234 -24.13 -2.43 -1.65
CA LEU A 234 -23.53 -3.76 -1.51
C LEU A 234 -23.98 -4.73 -2.60
N VAL A 235 -25.25 -4.64 -3.02
CA VAL A 235 -25.83 -5.52 -4.05
C VAL A 235 -25.13 -5.34 -5.39
N GLU A 236 -24.90 -4.09 -5.82
CA GLU A 236 -24.17 -3.79 -7.07
C GLU A 236 -22.72 -4.29 -7.00
N SER A 237 -22.15 -4.26 -5.80
CA SER A 237 -20.77 -4.68 -5.53
C SER A 237 -20.57 -6.21 -5.62
N LEU A 238 -21.63 -7.02 -5.44
CA LEU A 238 -21.58 -8.47 -5.65
C LEU A 238 -21.23 -8.85 -7.09
N THR A 239 -21.55 -7.97 -8.05
CA THR A 239 -21.33 -8.16 -9.48
C THR A 239 -20.34 -7.16 -10.06
N GLN A 240 -19.46 -6.58 -9.23
CA GLN A 240 -18.49 -5.58 -9.66
C GLN A 240 -17.72 -6.04 -10.92
N GLU A 241 -17.78 -5.23 -11.96
CA GLU A 241 -17.15 -5.51 -13.24
C GLU A 241 -15.62 -5.31 -13.19
N GLY A 242 -14.91 -6.14 -13.95
CA GLY A 242 -13.46 -6.11 -14.11
C GLY A 242 -12.81 -7.43 -13.71
N ASP A 243 -11.75 -7.78 -14.44
CA ASP A 243 -10.89 -8.94 -14.16
C ASP A 243 -9.63 -8.55 -13.37
N ASP A 244 -9.57 -7.29 -12.93
CA ASP A 244 -8.51 -6.76 -12.07
C ASP A 244 -8.66 -7.20 -10.61
N GLU A 245 -7.56 -7.10 -9.87
CA GLU A 245 -7.49 -7.47 -8.46
C GLU A 245 -8.50 -6.69 -7.61
N LEU A 246 -8.64 -5.38 -7.84
CA LEU A 246 -9.57 -4.54 -7.08
C LEU A 246 -11.04 -4.97 -7.27
N ALA A 247 -11.48 -5.25 -8.51
CA ALA A 247 -12.82 -5.75 -8.78
C ALA A 247 -13.08 -7.12 -8.12
N LEU A 248 -12.08 -8.00 -8.11
CA LEU A 248 -12.16 -9.27 -7.41
C LEU A 248 -12.31 -9.06 -5.89
N THR A 249 -11.46 -8.22 -5.30
CA THR A 249 -11.52 -7.91 -3.85
C THR A 249 -12.86 -7.31 -3.46
N ILE A 250 -13.43 -6.41 -4.26
CA ILE A 250 -14.76 -5.83 -4.02
C ILE A 250 -15.82 -6.93 -3.96
N ARG A 251 -15.85 -7.85 -4.92
CA ARG A 251 -16.82 -8.97 -4.94
C ARG A 251 -16.65 -9.85 -3.72
N VAL A 252 -15.42 -10.27 -3.41
CA VAL A 252 -15.12 -11.14 -2.26
C VAL A 252 -15.55 -10.48 -0.94
N GLU A 253 -15.15 -9.24 -0.70
CA GLU A 253 -15.50 -8.52 0.53
C GLU A 253 -17.00 -8.24 0.64
N SER A 254 -17.69 -8.05 -0.48
CA SER A 254 -19.15 -7.87 -0.52
C SER A 254 -19.89 -9.17 -0.20
N TRP A 255 -19.45 -10.31 -0.75
CA TRP A 255 -20.05 -11.61 -0.46
C TRP A 255 -19.87 -12.04 1.00
N LYS A 256 -18.77 -11.67 1.65
CA LYS A 256 -18.58 -11.84 3.11
C LYS A 256 -19.64 -11.10 3.94
N ARG A 257 -20.27 -10.07 3.36
CA ARG A 257 -21.26 -9.18 4.00
C ARG A 257 -22.68 -9.40 3.50
N ILE A 258 -22.98 -10.58 2.97
CA ILE A 258 -24.33 -10.93 2.50
C ILE A 258 -25.42 -10.78 3.59
N ASP A 259 -25.04 -10.85 4.87
CA ASP A 259 -25.93 -10.60 6.02
C ASP A 259 -26.54 -9.19 6.01
N ASP A 260 -25.83 -8.22 5.46
CA ASP A 260 -26.27 -6.82 5.40
C ASP A 260 -27.19 -6.53 4.20
N ILE A 261 -27.49 -7.55 3.38
CA ILE A 261 -28.31 -7.43 2.17
C ILE A 261 -29.68 -8.07 2.41
N ASP A 262 -30.70 -7.28 2.69
CA ASP A 262 -32.06 -7.81 2.88
C ASP A 262 -32.76 -8.21 1.57
N GLN A 263 -32.24 -7.76 0.43
CA GLN A 263 -32.82 -8.01 -0.88
C GLN A 263 -32.73 -9.50 -1.26
N GLN A 264 -33.81 -10.03 -1.83
CA GLN A 264 -33.83 -11.40 -2.34
C GLN A 264 -33.05 -11.49 -3.65
N LEU A 265 -32.03 -12.33 -3.66
CA LEU A 265 -31.16 -12.56 -4.82
C LEU A 265 -31.56 -13.84 -5.56
N SER A 266 -31.22 -13.92 -6.84
CA SER A 266 -31.40 -15.16 -7.60
C SER A 266 -30.46 -16.26 -7.13
N ILE A 267 -30.90 -17.51 -7.26
CA ILE A 267 -30.06 -18.68 -6.94
C ILE A 267 -28.74 -18.68 -7.71
N GLU A 268 -28.77 -18.32 -9.00
CA GLU A 268 -27.58 -18.25 -9.85
C GLU A 268 -26.54 -17.26 -9.32
N LEU A 269 -26.98 -16.14 -8.76
CA LEU A 269 -26.09 -15.14 -8.18
C LEU A 269 -25.50 -15.64 -6.86
N LEU A 270 -26.32 -16.26 -6.00
CA LEU A 270 -25.88 -16.83 -4.73
C LEU A 270 -24.86 -17.96 -4.93
N GLU A 271 -25.08 -18.85 -5.89
CA GLU A 271 -24.16 -19.92 -6.25
C GLU A 271 -22.84 -19.37 -6.80
N LYS A 272 -22.89 -18.36 -7.66
CA LYS A 272 -21.67 -17.66 -8.12
C LYS A 272 -20.89 -17.08 -6.94
N GLY A 273 -21.58 -16.47 -5.97
CA GLY A 273 -20.97 -15.97 -4.74
C GLY A 273 -20.31 -17.07 -3.91
N LYS A 274 -21.00 -18.19 -3.73
CA LYS A 274 -20.48 -19.37 -3.02
C LYS A 274 -19.20 -19.90 -3.69
N ILE A 275 -19.25 -20.15 -5.00
CA ILE A 275 -18.10 -20.65 -5.78
C ILE A 275 -16.93 -19.67 -5.69
N LEU A 276 -17.19 -18.36 -5.78
CA LEU A 276 -16.15 -17.35 -5.66
C LEU A 276 -15.43 -17.43 -4.32
N LEU A 277 -16.17 -17.52 -3.20
CA LEU A 277 -15.57 -17.63 -1.88
C LEU A 277 -14.78 -18.94 -1.72
N GLU A 278 -15.31 -20.06 -2.23
CA GLU A 278 -14.62 -21.35 -2.23
C GLU A 278 -13.29 -21.32 -3.00
N GLN A 279 -13.27 -20.72 -4.19
CA GLN A 279 -12.06 -20.61 -5.02
C GLN A 279 -10.96 -19.77 -4.39
N HIS A 280 -11.32 -18.87 -3.46
CA HIS A 280 -10.39 -17.97 -2.78
C HIS A 280 -10.10 -18.39 -1.33
N ASP A 281 -10.48 -19.61 -0.93
CA ASP A 281 -10.30 -20.15 0.42
C ASP A 281 -10.91 -19.24 1.51
N GLU A 282 -11.97 -18.52 1.17
CA GLU A 282 -12.67 -17.61 2.07
C GLU A 282 -13.79 -18.34 2.82
N LYS A 283 -14.05 -17.90 4.05
CA LYS A 283 -15.16 -18.46 4.85
C LYS A 283 -16.49 -18.07 4.21
N ILE A 284 -17.27 -19.07 3.80
CA ILE A 284 -18.63 -18.89 3.30
C ILE A 284 -19.55 -18.48 4.46
N PRO A 285 -20.27 -17.35 4.38
CA PRO A 285 -21.27 -16.98 5.38
C PRO A 285 -22.39 -18.01 5.46
N SER A 286 -22.77 -18.43 6.67
CA SER A 286 -23.86 -19.39 6.87
C SER A 286 -25.17 -18.91 6.26
N SER A 287 -25.43 -17.60 6.31
CA SER A 287 -26.62 -16.98 5.71
C SER A 287 -26.69 -17.12 4.20
N LEU A 288 -25.56 -17.13 3.49
CA LEU A 288 -25.52 -17.43 2.06
C LEU A 288 -26.05 -18.83 1.79
N LEU A 289 -25.54 -19.81 2.54
CA LEU A 289 -25.94 -21.21 2.43
C LEU A 289 -27.41 -21.43 2.81
N TRP A 290 -27.90 -20.75 3.85
CA TRP A 290 -29.31 -20.76 4.21
C TRP A 290 -30.21 -20.18 3.12
N ARG A 291 -29.80 -19.08 2.48
CA ARG A 291 -30.55 -18.48 1.35
C ARG A 291 -30.62 -19.42 0.16
N ILE A 292 -29.50 -20.04 -0.19
CA ILE A 292 -29.41 -21.07 -1.25
C ILE A 292 -30.38 -22.21 -0.93
N SER A 293 -30.27 -22.81 0.27
CA SER A 293 -31.11 -23.94 0.69
C SER A 293 -32.61 -23.62 0.68
N LYS A 294 -33.01 -22.42 1.12
CA LYS A 294 -34.41 -21.97 1.07
C LYS A 294 -34.95 -21.90 -0.35
N ILE A 295 -34.18 -21.38 -1.30
CA ILE A 295 -34.61 -21.29 -2.71
C ILE A 295 -34.65 -22.68 -3.36
N LEU A 296 -33.68 -23.55 -3.08
CA LEU A 296 -33.68 -24.94 -3.56
C LEU A 296 -34.88 -25.73 -3.03
N PHE A 297 -35.26 -25.50 -1.77
CA PHE A 297 -36.46 -26.11 -1.19
C PHE A 297 -37.74 -25.68 -1.92
N GLU A 298 -37.87 -24.40 -2.30
CA GLU A 298 -39.01 -23.90 -3.09
C GLU A 298 -39.06 -24.50 -4.50
N LYS A 299 -37.91 -24.88 -5.04
CA LYS A 299 -37.78 -25.59 -6.33
C LYS A 299 -37.95 -27.11 -6.24
N GLU A 300 -38.21 -27.64 -5.05
CA GLU A 300 -38.30 -29.09 -4.77
C GLU A 300 -36.98 -29.85 -4.96
N GLU A 301 -35.84 -29.16 -5.00
CA GLU A 301 -34.48 -29.73 -5.07
C GLU A 301 -33.96 -30.04 -3.65
N TYR A 302 -34.66 -30.95 -2.95
CA TYR A 302 -34.48 -31.16 -1.52
C TYR A 302 -33.10 -31.72 -1.12
N ASP A 303 -32.52 -32.61 -1.92
CA ASP A 303 -31.20 -33.18 -1.65
C ASP A 303 -30.12 -32.09 -1.57
N GLU A 304 -30.06 -31.23 -2.59
CA GLU A 304 -29.10 -30.12 -2.67
C GLU A 304 -29.35 -29.08 -1.57
N ALA A 305 -30.63 -28.87 -1.21
CA ALA A 305 -31.00 -28.01 -0.10
C ALA A 305 -30.46 -28.55 1.24
N ILE A 306 -30.47 -29.87 1.49
CA ILE A 306 -29.84 -30.48 2.68
C ILE A 306 -28.34 -30.28 2.65
N THR A 307 -27.68 -30.66 1.55
CA THR A 307 -26.21 -30.61 1.44
C THR A 307 -25.66 -29.21 1.70
N SER A 308 -26.45 -28.18 1.38
CA SER A 308 -26.06 -26.78 1.63
C SER A 308 -25.96 -26.40 3.11
N ILE A 309 -26.69 -27.07 4.02
CA ILE A 309 -26.85 -26.64 5.42
C ILE A 309 -26.53 -27.73 6.45
N GLU A 310 -26.33 -28.99 6.05
CA GLU A 310 -26.18 -30.12 6.98
C GLU A 310 -24.93 -30.05 7.87
N ASP A 311 -23.95 -29.25 7.50
CA ASP A 311 -22.73 -28.96 8.27
C ASP A 311 -22.83 -27.70 9.15
N LEU A 312 -23.95 -26.98 9.09
CA LEU A 312 -24.13 -25.73 9.82
C LEU A 312 -24.74 -25.98 11.20
N SER A 313 -24.35 -25.14 12.16
CA SER A 313 -25.04 -25.06 13.45
C SER A 313 -26.40 -24.37 13.28
N LEU A 314 -27.42 -24.90 13.96
CA LEU A 314 -28.75 -24.30 14.02
C LEU A 314 -28.76 -23.27 15.16
N ASN A 315 -28.84 -21.99 14.81
CA ASN A 315 -28.61 -20.89 15.76
C ASN A 315 -29.90 -20.18 16.19
N ASN A 316 -31.00 -20.37 15.46
CA ASN A 316 -32.29 -19.74 15.78
C ASN A 316 -33.47 -20.67 15.47
N SER A 317 -34.66 -20.30 15.99
CA SER A 317 -35.88 -21.09 15.83
C SER A 317 -36.33 -21.22 14.37
N GLU A 318 -36.08 -20.22 13.52
CA GLU A 318 -36.45 -20.27 12.11
C GLU A 318 -35.64 -21.32 11.34
N GLU A 319 -34.33 -21.41 11.61
CA GLU A 319 -33.43 -22.43 11.06
C GLU A 319 -33.85 -23.84 11.50
N VAL A 320 -34.20 -24.01 12.78
CA VAL A 320 -34.70 -25.30 13.30
C VAL A 320 -36.02 -25.68 12.61
N ILE A 321 -36.98 -24.76 12.53
CA ILE A 321 -38.27 -25.01 11.87
C ILE A 321 -38.07 -25.37 10.41
N PHE A 322 -37.18 -24.65 9.71
CA PHE A 322 -36.89 -24.93 8.31
C PHE A 322 -36.20 -26.29 8.14
N ALA A 323 -35.22 -26.63 8.97
CA ALA A 323 -34.56 -27.94 8.95
C ALA A 323 -35.56 -29.09 9.17
N ILE A 324 -36.51 -28.95 10.10
CA ILE A 324 -37.59 -29.94 10.31
C ILE A 324 -38.45 -30.09 9.04
N LYS A 325 -38.85 -28.97 8.41
CA LYS A 325 -39.61 -29.02 7.15
C LYS A 325 -38.84 -29.78 6.08
N LEU A 326 -37.53 -29.58 6.00
CA LEU A 326 -36.68 -30.20 5.00
C LEU A 326 -36.50 -31.71 5.24
N VAL A 327 -36.23 -32.12 6.49
CA VAL A 327 -36.14 -33.54 6.88
C VAL A 327 -37.48 -34.28 6.68
N SER A 328 -38.61 -33.58 6.81
CA SER A 328 -39.93 -34.15 6.54
C SER A 328 -40.17 -34.47 5.05
N LYS A 329 -39.40 -33.85 4.15
CA LYS A 329 -39.45 -34.12 2.70
C LYS A 329 -38.44 -35.17 2.28
N ILE A 330 -37.23 -35.10 2.80
CA ILE A 330 -36.17 -36.06 2.50
C ILE A 330 -35.31 -36.32 3.74
N TYR A 331 -35.06 -37.60 4.03
CA TYR A 331 -34.40 -37.99 5.26
C TYR A 331 -32.90 -37.70 5.22
N SER A 332 -32.39 -36.96 6.21
CA SER A 332 -30.95 -36.85 6.50
C SER A 332 -30.70 -37.06 7.98
N GLN A 333 -29.99 -38.16 8.30
CA GLN A 333 -29.59 -38.48 9.66
C GLN A 333 -28.75 -37.37 10.30
N LYS A 334 -27.87 -36.73 9.51
CA LYS A 334 -26.97 -35.69 9.98
C LYS A 334 -27.74 -34.44 10.41
N LEU A 335 -28.66 -33.99 9.56
CA LEU A 335 -29.51 -32.84 9.86
C LEU A 335 -30.49 -33.14 11.00
N GLU A 336 -31.04 -34.35 11.07
CA GLU A 336 -31.89 -34.81 12.19
C GLU A 336 -31.13 -34.76 13.52
N ASN A 337 -29.88 -35.26 13.56
CA ASN A 337 -29.05 -35.20 14.76
C ASN A 337 -28.77 -33.76 15.18
N SER A 338 -28.46 -32.87 14.23
CA SER A 338 -28.27 -31.44 14.51
C SER A 338 -29.53 -30.80 15.12
N ILE A 339 -30.72 -31.14 14.63
CA ILE A 339 -32.01 -30.67 15.20
C ILE A 339 -32.17 -31.17 16.65
N ILE A 340 -31.98 -32.47 16.88
CA ILE A 340 -32.13 -33.09 18.21
C ILE A 340 -31.16 -32.47 19.21
N ASP A 341 -29.89 -32.29 18.83
CA ASP A 341 -28.88 -31.74 19.71
C ASP A 341 -29.17 -30.27 20.06
N THR A 342 -29.64 -29.48 19.10
CA THR A 342 -30.06 -28.09 19.35
C THR A 342 -31.24 -28.04 20.33
N MET A 343 -32.23 -28.92 20.19
CA MET A 343 -33.41 -28.97 21.08
C MET A 343 -33.10 -29.47 22.50
N LYS A 344 -32.00 -30.20 22.72
CA LYS A 344 -31.59 -30.65 24.06
C LYS A 344 -30.89 -29.56 24.87
N VAL A 345 -30.32 -28.56 24.19
CA VAL A 345 -29.52 -27.49 24.81
C VAL A 345 -30.36 -26.25 25.10
N SER A 346 -31.45 -26.04 24.36
CA SER A 346 -32.51 -25.05 24.62
C SER A 346 -33.46 -25.50 25.72
#